data_AF-A0A7V9V9E4-F1
#
_entry.id   AF-A0A7V9V9E4-F1
#
_cell.length_a   1.000
_cell.length_b   1.000
_cell.length_c   1.000
_cell.angle_alpha   90.00
_cell.angle_beta   90.00
_cell.angle_gamma   90.00
#
_symmetry.space_group_name_H-M   'P 1'
#
loop_
_entity.id
_entity.type
_entity.pdbx_description
1 polymer ?
#
loop_
_entity_poly.entity_id
_entity_poly.type
_entity_poly.pdbx_seq_one_letter_code
_entity_poly.pdbx_strand_id
1 'polypeptide(L)' 'VRVTGPLTIVSEVTAAAVTDLDLVPGTPVWVAVKATDVQVYQA' A
#
# COMPACT_ATOMS: atom_id res chain seq x y z
N VAL A 1 21.35 0.73 -5.49
CA VAL A 1 20.53 1.22 -6.63
C VAL A 1 19.45 2.13 -6.07
N ARG A 2 19.13 3.26 -6.73
CA ARG A 2 17.98 4.11 -6.38
C ARG A 2 17.00 4.06 -7.55
N VAL A 3 15.74 3.81 -7.24
CA VAL A 3 14.66 3.79 -8.22
C VAL A 3 13.75 4.97 -7.92
N THR A 4 13.32 5.67 -8.96
CA THR A 4 12.43 6.85 -8.87
C THR A 4 11.14 6.57 -9.63
N GLY A 5 10.05 7.19 -9.21
CA GLY A 5 8.74 7.06 -9.85
C GLY A 5 7.69 6.46 -8.90
N PRO A 6 6.41 6.50 -9.31
CA PRO A 6 5.33 5.93 -8.53
C PRO A 6 5.46 4.40 -8.43
N LEU A 7 5.27 3.87 -7.23
CA LEU A 7 5.19 2.43 -6.95
C LEU A 7 3.73 2.02 -6.91
N THR A 8 3.32 1.09 -7.77
CA THR A 8 1.99 0.49 -7.70
C THR A 8 1.96 -0.54 -6.56
N ILE A 9 1.02 -0.38 -5.63
CA ILE A 9 0.82 -1.27 -4.48
C ILE A 9 -0.62 -1.77 -4.52
N VAL A 10 -0.83 -3.03 -4.13
CA VAL A 10 -2.16 -3.59 -3.85
C VAL A 10 -2.27 -3.77 -2.35
N SER A 11 -3.38 -3.34 -1.77
CA SER A 11 -3.70 -3.58 -0.37
C SER A 11 -5.02 -4.34 -0.31
N GLU A 12 -4.98 -5.52 0.28
CA GLU A 12 -6.19 -6.24 0.63
C GLU A 12 -6.70 -5.69 1.97
N VAL A 13 -7.94 -5.22 1.96
CA VAL A 13 -8.63 -4.67 3.12
C VAL A 13 -10.02 -5.27 3.21
N THR A 14 -10.63 -5.20 4.39
CA THR A 14 -12.01 -5.66 4.56
C THR A 14 -12.99 -4.69 3.89
N ALA A 15 -14.16 -5.19 3.47
CA ALA A 15 -15.22 -4.35 2.93
C ALA A 15 -15.71 -3.30 3.94
N ALA A 16 -15.67 -3.63 5.24
CA ALA A 16 -15.97 -2.67 6.31
C ALA A 16 -14.96 -1.52 6.32
N ALA A 17 -13.66 -1.79 6.24
CA ALA A 17 -12.63 -0.75 6.25
C ALA A 17 -12.75 0.20 5.04
N VAL A 18 -13.18 -0.28 3.87
CA VAL A 18 -13.48 0.58 2.71
C VAL A 18 -14.57 1.59 3.05
N THR A 19 -15.61 1.15 3.77
CA THR A 19 -16.74 2.00 4.16
C THR A 19 -16.37 2.93 5.31
N ASP A 20 -15.76 2.40 6.37
CA ASP A 20 -15.41 3.13 7.59
C ASP A 20 -14.38 4.24 7.35
N LEU A 21 -13.52 4.08 6.33
CA LEU A 21 -12.48 5.03 5.96
C LEU A 21 -12.83 5.85 4.70
N ASP A 22 -14.05 5.70 4.16
CA ASP A 22 -14.52 6.39 2.95
C ASP A 22 -13.53 6.28 1.77
N LEU A 23 -13.04 5.06 1.51
CA LEU A 23 -12.07 4.82 0.45
C LEU A 23 -12.75 4.90 -0.92
N VAL A 24 -12.51 6.00 -1.62
CA VAL A 24 -13.02 6.23 -2.98
C VAL A 24 -11.87 6.50 -3.97
N PRO A 25 -12.06 6.20 -5.27
CA PRO A 25 -11.03 6.44 -6.28
C PRO A 25 -10.58 7.91 -6.31
N GLY A 26 -9.26 8.11 -6.32
CA GLY A 26 -8.65 9.44 -6.35
C GLY A 26 -8.40 10.07 -4.97
N THR A 27 -8.93 9.50 -3.89
CA THR A 27 -8.63 9.96 -2.52
C THR A 27 -7.17 9.65 -2.19
N PRO A 28 -6.37 10.66 -1.77
CA PRO A 28 -5.03 10.41 -1.26
C PRO A 28 -5.11 9.62 0.04
N VAL A 29 -4.36 8.53 0.11
CA VAL A 29 -4.32 7.65 1.30
C VAL A 29 -2.88 7.45 1.75
N TRP A 30 -2.72 7.17 3.04
CA TRP A 30 -1.45 6.70 3.58
C TRP A 30 -1.38 5.19 3.53
N VAL A 31 -0.26 4.66 3.02
CA VAL A 31 0.05 3.23 3.06
C VAL A 31 1.16 3.02 4.09
N ALA A 32 0.94 2.09 5.01
CA ALA A 32 1.94 1.66 5.98
C ALA A 32 2.32 0.20 5.70
N VAL A 33 3.61 -0.09 5.75
CA VAL A 33 4.14 -1.46 5.63
C VAL A 33 5.03 -1.71 6.83
N LYS A 34 4.79 -2.83 7.52
CA LYS A 34 5.62 -3.25 8.64
C LYS A 34 6.93 -3.82 8.12
N ALA A 35 8.06 -3.33 8.65
CA ALA A 35 9.39 -3.74 8.18
C ALA A 35 9.63 -5.26 8.25
N THR A 36 9.06 -5.95 9.23
CA THR A 36 9.22 -7.41 9.39
C THR A 36 8.46 -8.23 8.36
N ASP A 37 7.54 -7.61 7.62
CA ASP A 37 6.67 -8.30 6.66
C ASP A 37 7.17 -8.10 5.22
N VAL A 38 8.35 -7.49 5.06
CA VAL A 38 9.02 -7.28 3.77
C VAL A 38 10.09 -8.36 3.60
N GLN A 39 10.03 -9.04 2.45
CA GLN A 39 11.09 -9.96 2.01
C GLN A 39 11.96 -9.29 0.95
N VAL A 40 13.26 -9.58 1.00
CA VAL A 40 14.23 -9.09 0.03
C VAL A 40 14.87 -10.28 -0.67
N TYR A 41 14.91 -10.25 -2.00
CA TYR A 41 15.54 -11.28 -2.82
C TYR A 41 16.90 -10.79 -3.34
N GLN A 42 17.81 -11.73 -3.59
CA GLN A 42 19.08 -11.41 -4.25
C GLN A 42 18.85 -10.99 -5.70
N ALA A 43 19.68 -10.07 -6.18
CA ALA A 43 19.67 -9.59 -7.56
C ALA A 43 20.34 -10.57 -8.52
#